data_AF-A0A1U8MYU7-F1
#
_entry.id   AF-A0A1U8MYU7-F1
#
_cell.length_a   1.000
_cell.length_b   1.000
_cell.length_c   1.000
_cell.angle_alpha   90.00
_cell.angle_beta   90.00
_cell.angle_gamma   90.00
#
_symmetry.space_group_name_H-M   'P 1'
#
loop_
_entity.id
_entity.type
_entity.pdbx_description
1 polymer ?
#
loop_
_entity_poly.entity_id
_entity_poly.type
_entity_poly.pdbx_seq_one_letter_code
_entity_poly.pdbx_strand_id
1 'polypeptide(L)'
;MVDYCIAVHAQQWLQSHPKYDSNPLYVAGDSYSGMIVPIITQAISDDIEPNHLLLGNPFTDAKFDGNSKIICYNRMALISDELYESAKSNCKQEYIDVEISNRMCANDLQTISENYYCYLCKVWATDINVQKALHIRKGSIKEWVKCNKSLDYDDDVASVVSYHLCLNTRGYRALIYSGDHDLAVTYVGTESWIKSLNLSIVDDWRPWIVDGQVAGYSREYGNNFTFATVKGAGHTAPEYKPKESFSMFKRWISQQPL
;
A
#
# COMPACT_ATOMS: atom_id res chain seq x y z
N MET A 1 5.63 -5.05 -18.85
CA MET A 1 6.74 -4.24 -19.45
C MET A 1 7.25 -3.16 -18.51
N VAL A 2 6.35 -2.50 -17.74
CA VAL A 2 6.71 -1.43 -16.79
C VAL A 2 7.59 -1.93 -15.64
N ASP A 3 7.28 -3.06 -15.01
CA ASP A 3 8.05 -3.58 -13.86
C ASP A 3 9.50 -3.91 -14.22
N TYR A 4 9.72 -4.42 -15.44
CA TYR A 4 11.05 -4.69 -15.96
C TYR A 4 11.88 -3.39 -16.11
N CYS A 5 11.27 -2.30 -16.59
CA CYS A 5 11.94 -1.01 -16.68
C CYS A 5 12.34 -0.48 -15.30
N ILE A 6 11.52 -0.70 -14.26
CA ILE A 6 11.83 -0.28 -12.89
C ILE A 6 12.99 -1.10 -12.33
N ALA A 7 13.00 -2.42 -12.54
CA ALA A 7 14.10 -3.29 -12.13
C ALA A 7 15.43 -2.87 -12.80
N VAL A 8 15.41 -2.64 -14.12
CA VAL A 8 16.59 -2.16 -14.87
C VAL A 8 17.06 -0.80 -14.35
N HIS A 9 16.14 0.12 -14.07
CA HIS A 9 16.50 1.43 -13.52
C HIS A 9 17.16 1.31 -12.14
N ALA A 10 16.62 0.48 -11.25
CA ALA A 10 17.18 0.24 -9.92
C ALA A 10 18.60 -0.33 -10.01
N GLN A 11 18.83 -1.29 -10.91
CA GLN A 11 20.16 -1.84 -11.19
C GLN A 11 21.16 -0.79 -11.68
N GLN A 12 20.76 0.02 -12.67
CA GLN A 12 21.61 1.09 -13.21
C GLN A 12 21.92 2.15 -12.15
N TRP A 13 20.97 2.47 -11.28
CA TRP A 13 21.17 3.43 -10.20
C TRP A 13 22.20 2.92 -9.19
N LEU A 14 22.10 1.66 -8.75
CA LEU A 14 23.08 1.07 -7.82
C LEU A 14 24.48 1.01 -8.44
N GLN A 15 24.60 0.57 -9.69
CA GLN A 15 25.88 0.53 -10.41
C GLN A 15 26.54 1.92 -10.53
N SER A 16 25.74 2.98 -10.67
CA SER A 16 26.24 4.36 -10.73
C SER A 16 26.51 4.99 -9.36
N HIS A 17 26.11 4.32 -8.26
CA HIS A 17 26.27 4.80 -6.89
C HIS A 17 26.91 3.75 -5.96
N PRO A 18 28.12 3.24 -6.27
CA PRO A 18 28.74 2.12 -5.57
C PRO A 18 29.03 2.35 -4.08
N LYS A 19 28.99 3.62 -3.63
CA LYS A 19 29.08 3.98 -2.22
C LYS A 19 27.94 3.41 -1.35
N TYR A 20 26.88 2.88 -1.96
CA TYR A 20 25.75 2.26 -1.26
C TYR A 20 25.75 0.73 -1.34
N ASP A 21 26.72 0.09 -2.00
CA ASP A 21 26.72 -1.36 -2.23
C ASP A 21 26.76 -2.17 -0.92
N SER A 22 27.37 -1.62 0.14
CA SER A 22 27.42 -2.26 1.46
C SER A 22 26.16 -2.04 2.31
N ASN A 23 25.23 -1.21 1.84
CA ASN A 23 24.05 -0.87 2.63
C ASN A 23 22.94 -1.90 2.42
N PRO A 24 22.19 -2.27 3.48
CA PRO A 24 21.01 -3.09 3.31
C PRO A 24 19.99 -2.36 2.43
N LEU A 25 19.49 -3.07 1.41
CA LEU A 25 18.47 -2.57 0.51
C LEU A 25 17.07 -2.93 1.02
N TYR A 26 16.20 -1.92 1.06
CA TYR A 26 14.80 -2.05 1.42
C TYR A 26 13.96 -1.62 0.21
N VAL A 27 13.07 -2.49 -0.25
CA VAL A 27 12.09 -2.13 -1.29
C VAL A 27 10.76 -1.87 -0.60
N ALA A 28 10.23 -0.66 -0.79
CA ALA A 28 9.06 -0.21 -0.05
C ALA A 28 8.05 0.52 -0.95
N GLY A 29 6.78 0.49 -0.54
CA GLY A 29 5.72 1.20 -1.24
C GLY A 29 4.42 1.25 -0.46
N ASP A 30 3.44 1.95 -1.03
CA ASP A 30 2.10 2.09 -0.47
C ASP A 30 1.05 1.86 -1.57
N SER A 31 -0.16 1.46 -1.19
CA SER A 31 -1.30 1.33 -2.11
C SER A 31 -1.06 0.32 -3.24
N TYR A 32 -1.25 0.72 -4.50
CA TYR A 32 -1.01 -0.10 -5.70
C TYR A 32 0.44 -0.60 -5.83
N SER A 33 1.38 -0.01 -5.07
CA SER A 33 2.74 -0.55 -4.95
C SER A 33 2.75 -1.97 -4.35
N GLY A 34 1.66 -2.40 -3.69
CA GLY A 34 1.46 -3.79 -3.30
C GLY A 34 1.54 -4.79 -4.45
N MET A 35 1.14 -4.40 -5.67
CA MET A 35 1.31 -5.21 -6.89
C MET A 35 2.74 -5.16 -7.41
N ILE A 36 3.28 -3.93 -7.50
CA ILE A 36 4.54 -3.65 -8.22
C ILE A 36 5.78 -4.10 -7.42
N VAL A 37 5.79 -3.85 -6.11
CA VAL A 37 6.97 -4.07 -5.28
C VAL A 37 7.35 -5.56 -5.17
N PRO A 38 6.44 -6.52 -4.92
CA PRO A 38 6.80 -7.94 -4.89
C PRO A 38 7.39 -8.43 -6.22
N ILE A 39 6.83 -7.97 -7.35
CA ILE A 39 7.31 -8.30 -8.70
C ILE A 39 8.73 -7.77 -8.91
N ILE A 40 8.97 -6.49 -8.64
CA ILE A 40 10.31 -5.88 -8.79
C ILE A 40 11.31 -6.52 -7.85
N THR A 41 10.93 -6.74 -6.58
CA THR A 41 11.81 -7.33 -5.57
C THR A 41 12.28 -8.72 -6.01
N GLN A 42 11.37 -9.51 -6.59
CA GLN A 42 11.76 -10.79 -7.20
C GLN A 42 12.66 -10.60 -8.42
N ALA A 43 12.34 -9.65 -9.32
CA ALA A 43 13.12 -9.42 -10.53
C ALA A 43 14.57 -8.98 -10.26
N ILE A 44 14.82 -8.21 -9.19
CA ILE A 44 16.17 -7.77 -8.82
C ILE A 44 16.87 -8.75 -7.85
N SER A 45 16.18 -9.81 -7.41
CA SER A 45 16.69 -10.73 -6.38
C SER A 45 17.93 -11.51 -6.81
N ASP A 46 18.07 -11.77 -8.10
CA ASP A 46 19.17 -12.55 -8.64
C ASP A 46 20.49 -11.76 -8.71
N ASP A 47 20.43 -10.42 -8.71
CA ASP A 47 21.59 -9.54 -8.93
C ASP A 47 21.99 -8.70 -7.71
N ILE A 48 21.03 -8.29 -6.87
CA ILE A 48 21.24 -7.28 -5.82
C ILE A 48 20.96 -7.83 -4.40
N GLU A 49 20.42 -9.05 -4.29
CA GLU A 49 19.97 -9.67 -3.02
C GLU A 49 19.34 -8.67 -2.02
N PRO A 50 18.25 -7.95 -2.37
CA PRO A 50 17.43 -7.34 -1.33
C PRO A 50 16.96 -8.42 -0.36
N ASN A 51 16.77 -8.06 0.89
CA ASN A 51 16.33 -8.99 1.93
C ASN A 51 15.18 -8.42 2.77
N HIS A 52 14.67 -7.25 2.40
CA HIS A 52 13.67 -6.51 3.14
C HIS A 52 12.58 -5.91 2.25
N LEU A 53 11.33 -6.25 2.57
CA LEU A 53 10.12 -5.75 1.92
C LEU A 53 9.26 -4.98 2.94
N LEU A 54 8.82 -3.76 2.59
CA LEU A 54 7.96 -2.94 3.43
C LEU A 54 6.76 -2.40 2.64
N LEU A 55 5.54 -2.73 3.04
CA LEU A 55 4.36 -2.33 2.31
C LEU A 55 3.28 -1.77 3.23
N GLY A 56 2.88 -0.52 2.96
CA GLY A 56 1.77 0.16 3.60
C GLY A 56 0.50 0.03 2.79
N ASN A 57 -0.59 -0.37 3.43
CA ASN A 57 -1.92 -0.49 2.84
C ASN A 57 -1.89 -1.09 1.42
N PRO A 58 -1.24 -2.26 1.21
CA PRO A 58 -0.92 -2.72 -0.14
C PRO A 58 -2.11 -3.36 -0.83
N PHE A 59 -2.55 -2.80 -1.96
CA PHE A 59 -3.44 -3.50 -2.86
C PHE A 59 -2.68 -4.68 -3.45
N THR A 60 -3.16 -5.88 -3.18
CA THR A 60 -2.43 -7.14 -3.44
C THR A 60 -3.29 -8.11 -4.25
N ASP A 61 -4.61 -8.01 -4.11
CA ASP A 61 -5.57 -8.87 -4.78
C ASP A 61 -6.92 -8.18 -4.95
N ALA A 62 -7.37 -8.05 -6.19
CA ALA A 62 -8.61 -7.34 -6.52
C ALA A 62 -9.85 -7.90 -5.81
N LYS A 63 -9.89 -9.21 -5.57
CA LYS A 63 -11.04 -9.86 -4.94
C LYS A 63 -11.03 -9.67 -3.43
N PHE A 64 -9.89 -9.83 -2.76
CA PHE A 64 -9.81 -9.61 -1.30
C PHE A 64 -9.97 -8.12 -0.95
N ASP A 65 -9.24 -7.24 -1.63
CA ASP A 65 -9.24 -5.81 -1.33
C ASP A 65 -10.56 -5.14 -1.73
N GLY A 66 -11.12 -5.52 -2.88
CA GLY A 66 -12.40 -5.02 -3.38
C GLY A 66 -13.59 -5.31 -2.47
N ASN A 67 -13.77 -6.56 -2.07
CA ASN A 67 -14.92 -7.00 -1.27
C ASN A 67 -14.91 -6.47 0.18
N SER A 68 -13.74 -6.10 0.68
CA SER A 68 -13.57 -5.69 2.07
C SER A 68 -14.04 -4.26 2.37
N LYS A 69 -14.16 -3.41 1.35
CA LYS A 69 -14.47 -1.97 1.48
C LYS A 69 -15.80 -1.72 2.17
N ILE A 70 -16.84 -2.41 1.71
CA ILE A 70 -18.22 -2.18 2.19
C ILE A 70 -18.40 -2.68 3.63
N ILE A 71 -17.74 -3.78 4.00
CA ILE A 71 -17.68 -4.25 5.39
C ILE A 71 -16.99 -3.20 6.27
N CYS A 72 -15.90 -2.59 5.78
CA CYS A 72 -15.19 -1.56 6.54
C CYS A 72 -16.05 -0.30 6.72
N TYR A 73 -16.74 0.16 5.68
CA TYR A 73 -17.53 1.41 5.73
C TYR A 73 -18.64 1.33 6.77
N ASN A 74 -19.32 0.18 6.86
CA ASN A 74 -20.34 -0.08 7.87
C ASN A 74 -19.74 -0.19 9.28
N ARG A 75 -18.65 -0.97 9.45
CA ARG A 75 -18.02 -1.14 10.77
C ARG A 75 -17.45 0.15 11.36
N MET A 76 -17.10 1.09 10.50
CA MET A 76 -16.61 2.41 10.89
C MET A 76 -17.73 3.45 11.06
N ALA A 77 -18.99 3.04 10.90
CA ALA A 77 -20.18 3.91 10.94
C ALA A 77 -20.10 5.11 9.96
N LEU A 78 -19.36 4.95 8.86
CA LEU A 78 -19.19 5.97 7.83
C LEU A 78 -20.36 6.00 6.85
N ILE A 79 -21.12 4.90 6.81
CA ILE A 79 -22.40 4.78 6.14
C ILE A 79 -23.42 4.26 7.15
N SER A 80 -24.66 4.75 7.10
CA SER A 80 -25.72 4.23 7.95
C SER A 80 -26.02 2.77 7.60
N ASP A 81 -26.57 2.00 8.54
CA ASP A 81 -27.02 0.62 8.25
C ASP A 81 -28.02 0.58 7.07
N GLU A 82 -28.83 1.63 6.94
CA GLU A 82 -29.77 1.80 5.82
C GLU A 82 -29.06 2.03 4.48
N LEU A 83 -28.02 2.88 4.45
CA LEU A 83 -27.20 3.10 3.25
C LEU A 83 -26.35 1.86 2.92
N TYR A 84 -25.89 1.12 3.93
CA TYR A 84 -25.14 -0.13 3.76
C TYR A 84 -26.01 -1.24 3.16
N GLU A 85 -27.20 -1.51 3.72
CA GLU A 85 -28.10 -2.53 3.18
C GLU A 85 -28.67 -2.09 1.81
N SER A 86 -28.87 -0.80 1.59
CA SER A 86 -29.20 -0.22 0.27
C SER A 86 -28.11 -0.51 -0.76
N ALA A 87 -26.85 -0.13 -0.48
CA ALA A 87 -25.72 -0.36 -1.40
C ALA A 87 -25.50 -1.85 -1.66
N LYS A 88 -25.60 -2.69 -0.64
CA LYS A 88 -25.48 -4.15 -0.73
C LYS A 88 -26.54 -4.77 -1.61
N SER A 89 -27.79 -4.28 -1.53
CA SER A 89 -28.89 -4.71 -2.39
C SER A 89 -28.74 -4.17 -3.82
N ASN A 90 -28.55 -2.85 -3.97
CA ASN A 90 -28.60 -2.16 -5.25
C ASN A 90 -27.38 -2.44 -6.13
N CYS A 91 -26.21 -2.62 -5.53
CA CYS A 91 -24.98 -2.95 -6.24
C CYS A 91 -24.72 -4.48 -6.29
N LYS A 92 -25.65 -5.31 -5.77
CA LYS A 92 -25.54 -6.80 -5.77
C LYS A 92 -24.24 -7.34 -5.17
N GLN A 93 -23.67 -6.63 -4.20
CA GLN A 93 -22.37 -6.94 -3.63
C GLN A 93 -21.18 -6.79 -4.60
N GLU A 94 -21.36 -6.12 -5.75
CA GLU A 94 -20.32 -5.76 -6.71
C GLU A 94 -20.21 -4.24 -6.81
N TYR A 95 -19.04 -3.69 -6.46
CA TYR A 95 -18.85 -2.25 -6.25
C TYR A 95 -17.73 -1.66 -7.11
N ILE A 96 -17.12 -2.49 -7.96
CA ILE A 96 -16.00 -2.11 -8.82
C ILE A 96 -16.51 -1.90 -10.25
N ASP A 97 -17.20 -2.89 -10.81
CA ASP A 97 -17.75 -2.86 -12.18
C ASP A 97 -19.25 -2.57 -12.18
N VAL A 98 -19.63 -1.40 -11.66
CA VAL A 98 -21.03 -0.99 -11.56
C VAL A 98 -21.56 -0.57 -12.93
N GLU A 99 -22.63 -1.21 -13.42
CA GLU A 99 -23.32 -0.75 -14.62
C GLU A 99 -23.80 0.69 -14.44
N ILE A 100 -23.35 1.60 -15.33
CA ILE A 100 -23.69 3.03 -15.32
C ILE A 100 -25.22 3.27 -15.46
N SER A 101 -25.95 2.28 -15.97
CA SER A 101 -27.42 2.25 -16.02
C SER A 101 -28.07 2.20 -14.63
N ASN A 102 -27.36 1.69 -13.62
CA ASN A 102 -27.81 1.56 -12.23
C ASN A 102 -27.60 2.87 -11.47
N ARG A 103 -28.51 3.82 -11.75
CA ARG A 103 -28.50 5.16 -11.16
C ARG A 103 -28.58 5.17 -9.62
N MET A 104 -29.16 4.14 -9.02
CA MET A 104 -29.23 4.02 -7.56
C MET A 104 -27.85 3.73 -6.97
N CYS A 105 -27.10 2.78 -7.53
CA CYS A 105 -25.73 2.50 -7.10
C CYS A 105 -24.78 3.69 -7.39
N ALA A 106 -24.93 4.37 -8.54
CA ALA A 106 -24.09 5.52 -8.89
C ALA A 106 -24.27 6.72 -7.95
N ASN A 107 -25.50 7.01 -7.52
CA ASN A 107 -25.79 8.12 -6.59
C ASN A 107 -25.25 7.86 -5.18
N ASP A 108 -25.31 6.60 -4.71
CA ASP A 108 -24.75 6.20 -3.42
C ASP A 108 -23.22 6.40 -3.38
N LEU A 109 -22.53 6.15 -4.51
CA LEU A 109 -21.07 6.30 -4.63
C LEU A 109 -20.61 7.76 -4.79
N GLN A 110 -21.42 8.62 -5.41
CA GLN A 110 -21.05 10.02 -5.69
C GLN A 110 -20.95 10.88 -4.41
N THR A 111 -21.70 10.55 -3.37
CA THR A 111 -21.77 11.32 -2.10
C THR A 111 -20.48 11.25 -1.26
N ILE A 112 -19.49 10.44 -1.68
CA ILE A 112 -18.35 10.01 -0.85
C ILE A 112 -17.04 10.77 -1.15
N SER A 113 -16.97 11.64 -2.17
CA SER A 113 -15.70 12.16 -2.69
C SER A 113 -15.57 13.69 -2.62
N GLU A 114 -14.58 14.21 -1.88
CA GLU A 114 -13.58 15.19 -2.37
C GLU A 114 -12.55 15.62 -1.28
N ASN A 115 -11.28 15.85 -1.66
CA ASN A 115 -10.17 16.12 -0.73
C ASN A 115 -9.28 17.31 -1.19
N TYR A 116 -9.11 18.31 -0.30
CA TYR A 116 -8.40 19.59 -0.49
C TYR A 116 -6.86 19.45 -0.59
N TYR A 117 -6.29 18.35 -0.09
CA TYR A 117 -4.84 18.15 0.03
C TYR A 117 -4.10 18.01 -1.32
N CYS A 118 -4.73 17.42 -2.33
CA CYS A 118 -4.11 17.22 -3.65
C CYS A 118 -3.79 18.54 -4.38
N TYR A 119 -4.45 19.63 -4.01
CA TYR A 119 -4.27 20.93 -4.64
C TYR A 119 -2.92 21.58 -4.30
N LEU A 120 -2.46 21.47 -3.05
CA LEU A 120 -1.22 22.13 -2.62
C LEU A 120 0.04 21.50 -3.21
N CYS A 121 0.10 20.16 -3.30
CA CYS A 121 1.19 19.44 -3.97
C CYS A 121 1.32 19.87 -5.43
N LYS A 122 0.18 20.04 -6.11
CA LYS A 122 0.14 20.46 -7.51
C LYS A 122 0.73 21.85 -7.73
N VAL A 123 0.38 22.81 -6.87
CA VAL A 123 0.94 24.18 -6.94
C VAL A 123 2.45 24.14 -6.74
N TRP A 124 2.92 23.46 -5.69
CA TRP A 124 4.36 23.39 -5.38
C TRP A 124 5.17 22.70 -6.48
N ALA A 125 4.74 21.53 -6.96
CA ALA A 125 5.49 20.75 -7.96
C ALA A 125 5.44 21.35 -9.37
N THR A 126 4.47 22.23 -9.64
CA THR A 126 4.35 22.94 -10.92
C THR A 126 5.21 24.21 -10.98
N ASP A 127 5.67 24.73 -9.83
CA ASP A 127 6.52 25.93 -9.80
C ASP A 127 7.85 25.71 -10.54
N ILE A 128 8.21 26.65 -11.42
CA ILE A 128 9.38 26.54 -12.29
C ILE A 128 10.71 26.56 -11.52
N ASN A 129 10.76 27.26 -10.37
CA ASN A 129 11.94 27.29 -9.52
C ASN A 129 12.08 25.96 -8.79
N VAL A 130 10.97 25.36 -8.36
CA VAL A 130 10.95 24.00 -7.79
C VAL A 130 11.41 22.98 -8.84
N GLN A 131 10.85 23.03 -10.06
CA GLN A 131 11.29 22.16 -11.16
C GLN A 131 12.79 22.32 -11.46
N LYS A 132 13.29 23.56 -11.48
CA LYS A 132 14.72 23.83 -11.70
C LYS A 132 15.58 23.28 -10.57
N ALA A 133 15.15 23.42 -9.31
CA ALA A 133 15.85 22.90 -8.15
C ALA A 133 15.86 21.36 -8.12
N LEU A 134 14.80 20.71 -8.61
CA LEU A 134 14.70 19.26 -8.78
C LEU A 134 15.33 18.74 -10.10
N HIS A 135 16.00 19.62 -10.86
CA HIS A 135 16.64 19.30 -12.14
C HIS A 135 15.69 18.70 -13.20
N ILE A 136 14.41 19.07 -13.18
CA ILE A 136 13.44 18.68 -14.21
C ILE A 136 13.83 19.37 -15.53
N ARG A 137 13.83 18.59 -16.62
CA ARG A 137 14.16 19.10 -17.96
C ARG A 137 13.19 20.21 -18.35
N LYS A 138 13.70 21.41 -18.61
CA LYS A 138 12.85 22.56 -18.94
C LYS A 138 11.93 22.25 -20.12
N GLY A 139 10.63 22.45 -19.93
CA GLY A 139 9.59 22.24 -20.94
C GLY A 139 9.08 20.80 -21.06
N SER A 140 9.61 19.83 -20.30
CA SER A 140 9.10 18.45 -20.32
C SER A 140 7.77 18.28 -19.59
N ILE A 141 7.54 19.07 -18.54
CA ILE A 141 6.32 19.03 -17.73
C ILE A 141 5.81 20.46 -17.57
N LYS A 142 4.56 20.70 -17.99
CA LYS A 142 3.89 22.01 -17.84
C LYS A 142 3.15 22.13 -16.52
N GLU A 143 2.47 21.06 -16.12
CA GLU A 143 1.68 20.98 -14.91
C GLU A 143 1.92 19.61 -14.29
N TRP A 144 2.21 19.57 -12.99
CA TRP A 144 2.38 18.32 -12.27
C TRP A 144 1.01 17.75 -11.88
N VAL A 145 0.82 16.45 -12.08
CA VAL A 145 -0.39 15.73 -11.69
C VAL A 145 -0.01 14.63 -10.71
N LYS A 146 -0.71 14.56 -9.57
CA LYS A 146 -0.43 13.58 -8.52
C LYS A 146 -0.66 12.14 -9.00
N CYS A 147 -1.81 11.91 -9.63
CA CYS A 147 -2.17 10.62 -10.21
C CYS A 147 -2.55 10.84 -11.68
N ASN A 148 -1.72 10.35 -12.59
CA ASN A 148 -2.01 10.40 -14.02
C ASN A 148 -2.84 9.17 -14.43
N LYS A 149 -4.16 9.35 -14.53
CA LYS A 149 -5.09 8.28 -14.93
C LYS A 149 -5.07 7.97 -16.44
N SER A 150 -4.30 8.74 -17.22
CA SER A 150 -4.14 8.53 -18.67
C SER A 150 -2.89 7.72 -19.00
N LEU A 151 -2.20 7.15 -18.00
CA LEU A 151 -1.11 6.21 -18.23
C LEU A 151 -1.67 4.96 -18.90
N ASP A 152 -1.04 4.56 -19.99
CA ASP A 152 -1.32 3.30 -20.67
C ASP A 152 -0.72 2.16 -19.83
N TYR A 153 -1.57 1.55 -19.02
CA TYR A 153 -1.21 0.49 -18.10
C TYR A 153 -2.30 -0.59 -18.16
N ASP A 154 -1.91 -1.80 -18.52
CA ASP A 154 -2.79 -2.97 -18.52
C ASP A 154 -2.73 -3.63 -17.13
N ASP A 155 -3.89 -3.75 -16.48
CA ASP A 155 -4.04 -4.53 -15.24
C ASP A 155 -4.08 -6.04 -15.54
N ASP A 156 -2.97 -6.58 -16.03
CA ASP A 156 -2.83 -7.97 -16.49
C ASP A 156 -2.47 -8.97 -15.37
N VAL A 157 -2.03 -8.47 -14.22
CA VAL A 157 -1.75 -9.26 -13.01
C VAL A 157 -2.91 -9.12 -12.03
N ALA A 158 -3.66 -10.21 -11.82
CA ALA A 158 -4.80 -10.22 -10.91
C ALA A 158 -4.45 -10.34 -9.42
N SER A 159 -3.29 -10.94 -9.11
CA SER A 159 -2.88 -11.25 -7.73
C SER A 159 -1.37 -11.44 -7.63
N VAL A 160 -0.76 -10.92 -6.57
CA VAL A 160 0.68 -11.10 -6.29
C VAL A 160 0.96 -11.87 -4.99
N VAL A 161 -0.07 -12.51 -4.42
CA VAL A 161 0.06 -13.33 -3.19
C VAL A 161 1.14 -14.41 -3.34
N SER A 162 1.26 -15.02 -4.51
CA SER A 162 2.30 -16.03 -4.81
C SER A 162 3.72 -15.45 -4.79
N TYR A 163 3.91 -14.18 -5.15
CA TYR A 163 5.21 -13.50 -5.08
C TYR A 163 5.63 -13.28 -3.62
N HIS A 164 4.68 -12.87 -2.76
CA HIS A 164 4.93 -12.77 -1.33
C HIS A 164 5.37 -14.11 -0.72
N LEU A 165 4.70 -15.21 -1.10
CA LEU A 165 5.09 -16.54 -0.64
C LEU A 165 6.50 -16.91 -1.14
N CYS A 166 6.81 -16.63 -2.41
CA CYS A 166 8.11 -16.93 -2.99
C CYS A 166 9.25 -16.14 -2.32
N LEU A 167 9.05 -14.85 -2.05
CA LEU A 167 10.05 -14.03 -1.36
C LEU A 167 10.23 -14.50 0.10
N ASN A 168 9.12 -14.82 0.78
CA ASN A 168 9.18 -15.34 2.15
C ASN A 168 9.96 -16.66 2.24
N THR A 169 9.76 -17.60 1.32
CA THR A 169 10.48 -18.89 1.31
C THR A 169 11.97 -18.72 0.96
N ARG A 170 12.34 -17.62 0.30
CA ARG A 170 13.74 -17.22 0.08
C ARG A 170 14.36 -16.48 1.27
N GLY A 171 13.65 -16.33 2.39
CA GLY A 171 14.15 -15.72 3.63
C GLY A 171 14.01 -14.20 3.69
N TYR A 172 13.23 -13.60 2.79
CA TYR A 172 13.00 -12.14 2.80
C TYR A 172 12.17 -11.75 4.01
N ARG A 173 12.66 -10.76 4.74
CA ARG A 173 11.94 -10.16 5.86
C ARG A 173 10.89 -9.19 5.35
N ALA A 174 9.64 -9.36 5.77
CA ALA A 174 8.54 -8.54 5.31
C ALA A 174 7.87 -7.81 6.47
N LEU A 175 7.59 -6.51 6.31
CA LEU A 175 6.62 -5.78 7.12
C LEU A 175 5.49 -5.34 6.22
N ILE A 176 4.31 -5.91 6.45
CA ILE A 176 3.06 -5.45 5.89
C ILE A 176 2.35 -4.65 6.97
N TYR A 177 1.91 -3.44 6.67
CA TYR A 177 1.13 -2.66 7.61
C TYR A 177 -0.09 -2.02 6.96
N SER A 178 -1.15 -1.82 7.74
CA SER A 178 -2.37 -1.15 7.27
C SER A 178 -2.83 -0.10 8.28
N GLY A 179 -3.14 1.10 7.82
CA GLY A 179 -4.00 2.00 8.58
C GLY A 179 -5.38 1.36 8.79
N ASP A 180 -5.83 1.24 10.04
CA ASP A 180 -7.10 0.56 10.35
C ASP A 180 -8.35 1.36 9.96
N HIS A 181 -8.18 2.62 9.56
CA HIS A 181 -9.23 3.48 9.01
C HIS A 181 -9.18 3.58 7.48
N ASP A 182 -8.31 2.81 6.82
CA ASP A 182 -8.26 2.81 5.38
C ASP A 182 -9.42 2.03 4.74
N LEU A 183 -10.00 2.71 3.79
CA LEU A 183 -11.17 2.33 3.03
C LEU A 183 -10.84 1.97 1.58
N ALA A 184 -9.67 2.38 1.08
CA ALA A 184 -9.19 2.03 -0.25
C ALA A 184 -8.54 0.63 -0.26
N VAL A 185 -7.73 0.31 0.75
CA VAL A 185 -7.15 -1.02 0.96
C VAL A 185 -7.28 -1.39 2.43
N THR A 186 -8.32 -2.15 2.75
CA THR A 186 -8.66 -2.38 4.16
C THR A 186 -7.68 -3.36 4.80
N TYR A 187 -7.40 -3.16 6.09
CA TYR A 187 -6.57 -4.09 6.86
C TYR A 187 -7.16 -5.51 6.90
N VAL A 188 -8.48 -5.65 6.74
CA VAL A 188 -9.17 -6.95 6.71
C VAL A 188 -8.86 -7.71 5.42
N GLY A 189 -8.84 -7.00 4.27
CA GLY A 189 -8.39 -7.56 3.00
C GLY A 189 -6.93 -8.01 3.08
N THR A 190 -6.09 -7.15 3.67
CA THR A 190 -4.67 -7.45 3.91
C THR A 190 -4.49 -8.69 4.80
N GLU A 191 -5.19 -8.76 5.93
CA GLU A 191 -5.13 -9.91 6.83
C GLU A 191 -5.63 -11.20 6.14
N SER A 192 -6.63 -11.09 5.26
CA SER A 192 -7.22 -12.23 4.57
C SER A 192 -6.24 -12.90 3.61
N TRP A 193 -5.53 -12.13 2.78
CA TRP A 193 -4.54 -12.72 1.88
C TRP A 193 -3.31 -13.22 2.65
N ILE A 194 -2.90 -12.56 3.73
CA ILE A 194 -1.80 -13.05 4.58
C ILE A 194 -2.17 -14.41 5.20
N LYS A 195 -3.41 -14.57 5.68
CA LYS A 195 -3.92 -15.85 6.17
C LYS A 195 -3.87 -16.94 5.09
N SER A 196 -4.12 -16.59 3.83
CA SER A 196 -4.08 -17.55 2.71
C SER A 196 -2.68 -18.12 2.43
N LEU A 197 -1.61 -17.43 2.85
CA LEU A 197 -0.23 -17.93 2.75
C LEU A 197 0.02 -19.14 3.67
N ASN A 198 -0.83 -19.35 4.68
CA ASN A 198 -0.72 -20.44 5.65
C ASN A 198 0.66 -20.51 6.35
N LEU A 199 1.23 -19.34 6.68
CA LEU A 199 2.47 -19.24 7.44
C LEU A 199 2.24 -19.58 8.92
N SER A 200 3.24 -20.17 9.58
CA SER A 200 3.18 -20.44 11.02
C SER A 200 3.15 -19.13 11.81
N ILE A 201 2.31 -19.04 12.84
CA ILE A 201 2.28 -17.89 13.74
C ILE A 201 3.38 -18.07 14.79
N VAL A 202 4.26 -17.08 14.92
CA VAL A 202 5.37 -17.06 15.87
C VAL A 202 5.03 -16.18 17.09
N ASP A 203 4.30 -15.09 16.87
CA ASP A 203 3.80 -14.20 17.92
C ASP A 203 2.38 -13.78 17.54
N ASP A 204 1.41 -14.13 18.39
CA ASP A 204 0.00 -13.95 18.07
C ASP A 204 -0.47 -12.50 18.24
N TRP A 205 -1.64 -12.20 17.71
CA TRP A 205 -2.22 -10.87 17.63
C TRP A 205 -2.23 -10.14 18.97
N ARG A 206 -1.41 -9.09 19.07
CA ARG A 206 -1.24 -8.31 20.30
C ARG A 206 -1.09 -6.82 20.01
N PRO A 207 -1.40 -5.94 20.98
CA PRO A 207 -1.18 -4.52 20.80
C PRO A 207 0.33 -4.19 20.77
N TRP A 208 0.70 -3.20 19.98
CA TRP A 208 2.01 -2.55 20.06
C TRP A 208 1.87 -1.10 20.53
N ILE A 209 2.86 -0.63 21.29
CA ILE A 209 2.74 0.57 22.12
C ILE A 209 3.77 1.64 21.70
N VAL A 210 3.32 2.88 21.62
CA VAL A 210 4.17 4.08 21.48
C VAL A 210 3.80 5.04 22.60
N ASP A 211 4.78 5.43 23.42
CA ASP A 211 4.63 6.35 24.55
C ASP A 211 3.45 6.03 25.48
N GLY A 212 3.29 4.75 25.82
CA GLY A 212 2.24 4.26 26.71
C GLY A 212 0.84 4.19 26.09
N GLN A 213 0.69 4.48 24.79
CA GLN A 213 -0.59 4.38 24.07
C GLN A 213 -0.55 3.25 23.05
N VAL A 214 -1.69 2.57 22.87
CA VAL A 214 -1.86 1.56 21.82
C VAL A 214 -1.77 2.26 20.46
N ALA A 215 -0.71 1.95 19.72
CA ALA A 215 -0.46 2.48 18.39
C ALA A 215 -1.07 1.58 17.30
N GLY A 216 -1.41 0.34 17.64
CA GLY A 216 -2.11 -0.61 16.79
C GLY A 216 -1.94 -2.03 17.30
N TYR A 217 -2.13 -3.01 16.43
CA TYR A 217 -1.96 -4.42 16.72
C TYR A 217 -1.00 -5.07 15.72
N SER A 218 -0.28 -6.10 16.13
CA SER A 218 0.66 -6.82 15.27
C SER A 218 0.59 -8.32 15.49
N ARG A 219 0.96 -9.07 14.45
CA ARG A 219 1.19 -10.51 14.48
C ARG A 219 2.46 -10.83 13.70
N GLU A 220 3.28 -11.72 14.24
CA GLU A 220 4.49 -12.21 13.58
C GLU A 220 4.28 -13.65 13.12
N TYR A 221 4.75 -13.91 11.91
CA TYR A 221 4.69 -15.20 11.24
C TYR A 221 6.11 -15.71 10.94
N GLY A 222 6.21 -16.99 10.60
CA GLY A 222 7.46 -17.64 10.22
C GLY A 222 8.20 -16.91 9.09
N ASN A 223 9.52 -17.11 9.06
CA ASN A 223 10.43 -16.45 8.11
C ASN A 223 10.37 -14.90 8.17
N ASN A 224 10.26 -14.34 9.38
CA ASN A 224 10.30 -12.89 9.64
C ASN A 224 9.25 -12.09 8.86
N PHE A 225 8.02 -12.60 8.79
CA PHE A 225 6.91 -11.90 8.17
C PHE A 225 6.05 -11.26 9.25
N THR A 226 5.94 -9.94 9.24
CA THR A 226 5.19 -9.17 10.24
C THR A 226 4.00 -8.50 9.58
N PHE A 227 2.82 -8.63 10.19
CA PHE A 227 1.66 -7.81 9.89
C PHE A 227 1.37 -6.85 11.06
N ALA A 228 1.10 -5.58 10.78
CA ALA A 228 0.74 -4.60 11.78
C ALA A 228 -0.40 -3.66 11.32
N THR A 229 -1.29 -3.28 12.23
CA THR A 229 -2.20 -2.16 12.03
C THR A 229 -1.64 -0.90 12.65
N VAL A 230 -2.00 0.27 12.10
CA VAL A 230 -1.74 1.59 12.69
C VAL A 230 -3.07 2.22 13.04
N LYS A 231 -3.34 2.34 14.35
CA LYS A 231 -4.65 2.72 14.90
C LYS A 231 -4.99 4.18 14.60
N GLY A 232 -6.14 4.40 13.99
CA GLY A 232 -6.65 5.70 13.59
C GLY A 232 -5.95 6.28 12.35
N ALA A 233 -5.26 5.46 11.56
CA ALA A 233 -4.57 5.89 10.34
C ALA A 233 -5.36 5.50 9.09
N GLY A 234 -5.43 6.40 8.10
CA GLY A 234 -6.06 6.15 6.80
C GLY A 234 -5.12 5.46 5.80
N HIS A 235 -5.38 5.67 4.51
CA HIS A 235 -4.67 5.00 3.40
C HIS A 235 -3.15 5.19 3.47
N THR A 236 -2.70 6.43 3.49
CA THR A 236 -1.31 6.79 3.67
C THR A 236 -1.01 6.89 5.17
N ALA A 237 -0.86 5.76 5.86
CA ALA A 237 -0.79 5.74 7.34
C ALA A 237 0.20 6.77 7.95
N PRO A 238 1.40 7.01 7.38
CA PRO A 238 2.33 8.04 7.87
C PRO A 238 1.80 9.48 7.79
N GLU A 239 0.83 9.79 6.94
CA GLU A 239 0.18 11.10 6.85
C GLU A 239 -0.73 11.37 8.06
N TYR A 240 -1.40 10.33 8.55
CA TYR A 240 -2.34 10.41 9.67
C TYR A 240 -1.67 10.20 11.03
N LYS A 241 -0.68 9.29 11.09
CA LYS A 241 0.00 8.83 12.31
C LYS A 241 1.53 8.82 12.14
N PRO A 242 2.15 9.97 11.83
CA PRO A 242 3.58 10.04 11.48
C PRO A 242 4.50 9.52 12.58
N LYS A 243 4.17 9.76 13.85
CA LYS A 243 4.97 9.33 15.00
C LYS A 243 4.94 7.81 15.15
N GLU A 244 3.74 7.23 15.11
CA GLU A 244 3.53 5.79 15.23
C GLU A 244 4.15 5.04 14.04
N SER A 245 3.93 5.54 12.81
CA SER A 245 4.54 4.97 11.60
C SER A 245 6.07 5.05 11.64
N PHE A 246 6.64 6.17 12.08
CA PHE A 246 8.10 6.28 12.24
C PHE A 246 8.64 5.33 13.32
N SER A 247 7.94 5.19 14.45
CA SER A 247 8.33 4.26 15.51
C SER A 247 8.30 2.81 15.00
N MET A 248 7.26 2.43 14.27
CA MET A 248 7.12 1.11 13.64
C MET A 248 8.26 0.85 12.64
N PHE A 249 8.50 1.78 11.71
CA PHE A 249 9.59 1.68 10.74
C PHE A 249 10.95 1.54 11.44
N LYS A 250 11.25 2.41 12.40
CA LYS A 250 12.52 2.41 13.14
C LYS A 250 12.76 1.11 13.90
N ARG A 251 11.74 0.61 14.62
CA ARG A 251 11.83 -0.68 15.34
C ARG A 251 12.08 -1.80 14.34
N TRP A 252 11.30 -1.85 13.26
CA TRP A 252 11.44 -2.90 12.27
C TRP A 252 12.82 -2.90 11.61
N ILE A 253 13.33 -1.78 11.07
CA ILE A 253 14.67 -1.77 10.43
C ILE A 253 15.80 -2.11 11.42
N SER A 254 15.58 -1.87 12.71
CA SER A 254 16.55 -2.18 13.79
C SER A 254 16.38 -3.60 14.35
N GLN A 255 15.52 -4.43 13.73
CA GLN A 255 15.19 -5.78 14.19
C GLN A 255 14.65 -5.83 15.63
N GLN A 256 13.96 -4.77 16.04
CA GLN A 256 13.26 -4.71 17.32
C GLN A 256 11.80 -5.12 17.12
N PRO A 257 11.21 -5.85 18.09
CA PRO A 257 9.77 -6.13 18.09
C PRO A 257 8.95 -4.84 18.08
N LEU A 258 7.75 -4.91 17.50
CA LEU A 258 6.75 -3.85 17.61
C LEU A 258 6.15 -3.80 19.01
#